data_AF-K0BAX2-F1
#
_entry.id   AF-K0BAX2-F1
#
_cell.length_a   1.000
_cell.length_b   1.000
_cell.length_c   1.000
_cell.angle_alpha   90.00
_cell.angle_beta   90.00
_cell.angle_gamma   90.00
#
_symmetry.space_group_name_H-M   'P 1'
#
loop_
_entity.id
_entity.type
_entity.pdbx_description
1 polymer ?
#
loop_
_entity_poly.entity_id
_entity_poly.type
_entity_poly.pdbx_seq_one_letter_code
_entity_poly.pdbx_strand_id
1 'polypeptide(L)'
;MSEKIWLGGIYIKEEGGYEIILKSLNHYKNRLKTLNDSPELKDSAAMFASVLNQQARKTVPKINEVIVKIHDGLEDIQVMNDLQEEKQFLEKALTCYESDIHKAEDTGHEYFVNLVGDMLRAREDLRTIRTALEKIRNFSE
;
A
#
# COMPACT_ATOMS: atom_id res chain seq x y z
N MET A 1 -20.89 -18.05 -19.81
CA MET A 1 -19.75 -17.14 -19.60
C MET A 1 -19.19 -17.50 -18.24
N SER A 2 -17.97 -18.03 -18.16
CA SER A 2 -17.31 -18.26 -16.87
C SER A 2 -17.15 -16.92 -16.16
N GLU A 3 -17.40 -16.89 -14.85
CA GLU A 3 -17.09 -15.72 -14.04
C GLU A 3 -15.58 -15.49 -14.10
N LYS A 4 -15.18 -14.25 -14.40
CA LYS A 4 -13.76 -13.87 -14.43
C LYS A 4 -13.24 -13.85 -13.00
N ILE A 5 -12.18 -14.61 -12.73
CA ILE A 5 -11.57 -14.71 -11.40
C ILE A 5 -10.58 -13.56 -11.22
N TRP A 6 -10.67 -12.84 -10.11
CA TRP A 6 -9.70 -11.79 -9.80
C TRP A 6 -8.34 -12.38 -9.43
N LEU A 7 -7.30 -12.08 -10.23
CA LEU A 7 -5.97 -12.63 -10.01
C LEU A 7 -5.31 -12.08 -8.74
N GLY A 8 -5.74 -10.90 -8.27
CA GLY A 8 -5.27 -10.33 -7.01
C GLY A 8 -5.62 -11.18 -5.80
N GLY A 9 -6.83 -11.75 -5.75
CA GLY A 9 -7.25 -12.63 -4.65
C GLY A 9 -6.40 -13.89 -4.57
N ILE A 10 -6.14 -14.52 -5.73
CA ILE A 10 -5.24 -15.69 -5.82
C ILE A 10 -3.84 -15.32 -5.36
N TYR A 11 -3.28 -14.22 -5.88
CA TYR A 11 -1.94 -13.79 -5.51
C TYR A 11 -1.78 -13.53 -4.01
N ILE A 12 -2.75 -12.84 -3.41
CA ILE A 12 -2.73 -12.49 -1.99
C ILE A 12 -2.78 -13.76 -1.12
N LYS A 13 -3.68 -14.70 -1.43
CA LYS A 13 -3.92 -15.89 -0.60
C LYS A 13 -2.93 -17.04 -0.88
N GLU A 14 -2.75 -17.41 -2.14
CA GLU A 14 -2.08 -18.65 -2.54
C GLU A 14 -0.59 -18.44 -2.87
N GLU A 15 -0.21 -17.24 -3.36
CA GLU A 15 1.17 -16.94 -3.78
C GLU A 15 1.97 -16.22 -2.68
N GLY A 16 1.43 -16.10 -1.46
CA GLY A 16 2.07 -15.35 -0.36
C GLY A 16 2.07 -13.83 -0.56
N GLY A 17 1.32 -13.32 -1.53
CA GLY A 17 1.29 -11.90 -1.88
C GLY A 17 0.81 -10.99 -0.76
N TYR A 18 0.08 -11.51 0.23
CA TYR A 18 -0.38 -10.74 1.39
C TYR A 18 0.76 -10.02 2.13
N GLU A 19 1.97 -10.59 2.17
CA GLU A 19 3.10 -10.00 2.92
C GLU A 19 3.47 -8.61 2.40
N ILE A 20 3.62 -8.45 1.08
CA ILE A 20 3.96 -7.15 0.50
C ILE A 20 2.80 -6.17 0.61
N ILE A 21 1.55 -6.65 0.50
CA ILE A 21 0.36 -5.80 0.66
C ILE A 21 0.29 -5.24 2.08
N LEU A 22 0.45 -6.10 3.10
CA LEU A 22 0.44 -5.67 4.49
C LEU A 22 1.60 -4.73 4.79
N LYS A 23 2.78 -4.98 4.23
CA LYS A 23 3.94 -4.08 4.34
C LYS A 23 3.65 -2.70 3.75
N SER A 24 3.12 -2.64 2.52
CA SER A 24 2.73 -1.40 1.85
C SER A 24 1.61 -0.65 2.58
N LEU A 25 0.61 -1.36 3.12
CA LEU A 25 -0.46 -0.75 3.92
C LEU A 25 0.09 -0.14 5.22
N ASN A 26 0.98 -0.84 5.91
CA ASN A 26 1.63 -0.33 7.11
C ASN A 26 2.56 0.85 6.81
N HIS A 27 3.31 0.80 5.71
CA HIS A 27 4.11 1.92 5.23
C HIS A 27 3.23 3.14 4.96
N TYR A 28 2.14 2.96 4.20
CA TYR A 28 1.22 4.03 3.88
C TYR A 28 0.59 4.63 5.15
N LYS A 29 0.22 3.79 6.13
CA LYS A 29 -0.25 4.22 7.44
C LYS A 29 0.78 5.07 8.18
N ASN A 30 2.04 4.66 8.19
CA ASN A 30 3.12 5.40 8.84
C ASN A 30 3.34 6.75 8.15
N ARG A 31 3.36 6.78 6.81
CA ARG A 31 3.46 8.01 6.05
C ARG A 31 2.36 9.00 6.39
N LEU A 32 1.12 8.52 6.51
CA LEU A 32 -0.02 9.35 6.86
C LEU A 32 0.10 9.94 8.28
N LYS A 33 0.70 9.19 9.22
CA LYS A 33 0.94 9.64 10.60
C LYS A 33 2.04 10.70 10.70
N THR A 34 3.03 10.64 9.81
CA THR A 34 4.19 11.55 9.81
C THR A 34 4.09 12.62 8.72
N LEU A 35 2.89 12.87 8.17
CA LEU A 35 2.69 13.83 7.07
C LEU A 35 3.34 15.20 7.36
N ASN A 36 3.15 15.73 8.56
CA ASN A 36 3.64 17.06 8.93
C ASN A 36 5.18 17.17 8.94
N ASP A 37 5.89 16.04 9.03
CA ASP A 37 7.34 15.99 8.99
C ASP A 37 7.86 15.85 7.55
N SER A 38 6.98 15.55 6.59
CA SER A 38 7.33 15.38 5.19
C SER A 38 7.90 16.67 4.59
N PRO A 39 9.04 16.61 3.88
CA PRO A 39 9.58 17.77 3.17
C PRO A 39 8.60 18.28 2.10
N GLU A 40 7.72 17.43 1.58
CA GLU A 40 6.73 17.79 0.56
C GLU A 40 5.65 18.76 1.08
N LEU A 41 5.48 18.85 2.41
CA LEU A 41 4.51 19.76 3.04
C LEU A 41 5.11 21.08 3.52
N LYS A 42 6.44 21.22 3.53
CA LYS A 42 7.10 22.38 4.16
C LYS A 42 7.04 23.66 3.33
N ASP A 43 6.90 23.57 2.00
CA ASP A 43 6.97 24.76 1.12
C ASP A 43 5.60 25.19 0.55
N SER A 44 5.00 24.41 -0.36
CA SER A 44 3.81 24.84 -1.12
C SER A 44 2.51 24.18 -0.68
N ALA A 45 2.59 23.06 0.05
CA ALA A 45 1.42 22.28 0.46
C ALA A 45 0.93 22.58 1.89
N ALA A 46 1.54 23.54 2.59
CA ALA A 46 1.09 24.02 3.91
C ALA A 46 -0.39 24.47 3.89
N MET A 47 -0.85 25.07 2.78
CA MET A 47 -2.26 25.45 2.59
C MET A 47 -3.22 24.25 2.53
N PHE A 48 -2.72 23.08 2.12
CA PHE A 48 -3.47 21.83 2.06
C PHE A 48 -3.25 20.95 3.29
N ALA A 49 -2.38 21.33 4.23
CA ALA A 49 -2.04 20.51 5.38
C ALA A 49 -3.28 20.13 6.21
N SER A 50 -4.24 21.04 6.37
CA SER A 50 -5.50 20.74 7.09
C SER A 50 -6.34 19.68 6.38
N VAL A 51 -6.47 19.76 5.05
CA VAL A 51 -7.22 18.81 4.23
C VAL A 51 -6.51 17.45 4.22
N LEU A 52 -5.19 17.43 4.05
CA LEU A 52 -4.38 16.22 4.05
C LEU A 52 -4.44 15.51 5.41
N ASN A 53 -4.36 16.26 6.52
CA ASN A 53 -4.52 15.70 7.87
C ASN A 53 -5.94 15.15 8.10
N GLN A 54 -6.99 15.82 7.60
CA GLN A 54 -8.36 15.30 7.67
C GLN A 54 -8.53 14.00 6.87
N GLN A 55 -7.94 13.93 5.68
CA GLN A 55 -7.94 12.70 4.89
C GLN A 55 -7.17 11.59 5.60
N ALA A 56 -5.98 11.87 6.13
CA ALA A 56 -5.20 10.91 6.92
C ALA A 56 -5.98 10.33 8.10
N ARG A 57 -6.74 11.16 8.84
CA ARG A 57 -7.60 10.70 9.95
C ARG A 57 -8.68 9.71 9.53
N LYS A 58 -9.16 9.78 8.28
CA LYS A 58 -10.15 8.82 7.72
C LYS A 58 -9.47 7.60 7.11
N THR A 59 -8.35 7.81 6.42
CA THR A 59 -7.63 6.76 5.72
C THR A 59 -6.94 5.79 6.68
N VAL A 60 -6.36 6.25 7.79
CA VAL A 60 -5.69 5.36 8.76
C VAL A 60 -6.62 4.29 9.35
N PRO A 61 -7.85 4.61 9.81
CA PRO A 61 -8.84 3.59 10.18
C PRO A 61 -9.14 2.61 9.05
N LYS A 62 -9.38 3.11 7.83
CA LYS A 62 -9.62 2.26 6.66
C LYS A 62 -8.47 1.30 6.37
N ILE A 63 -7.21 1.73 6.54
CA ILE A 63 -6.05 0.84 6.41
C ILE A 63 -6.15 -0.31 7.42
N ASN A 64 -6.49 -0.02 8.68
CA ASN A 64 -6.61 -1.07 9.69
C ASN A 64 -7.76 -2.05 9.35
N GLU A 65 -8.90 -1.55 8.86
CA GLU A 65 -10.01 -2.39 8.39
C GLU A 65 -9.58 -3.32 7.25
N VAL A 66 -8.86 -2.79 6.26
CA VAL A 66 -8.38 -3.58 5.11
C VAL A 66 -7.32 -4.61 5.54
N ILE A 67 -6.44 -4.26 6.49
CA ILE A 67 -5.49 -5.22 7.08
C ILE A 67 -6.24 -6.39 7.74
N VAL A 68 -7.28 -6.11 8.52
CA VAL A 68 -8.12 -7.16 9.13
C VAL A 68 -8.79 -8.00 8.05
N LYS A 69 -9.39 -7.36 7.04
CA LYS A 69 -10.03 -8.06 5.91
C LYS A 69 -9.06 -8.99 5.16
N ILE A 70 -7.79 -8.58 5.00
CA ILE A 70 -6.75 -9.44 4.40
C ILE A 70 -6.51 -10.67 5.28
N HIS A 71 -6.31 -10.48 6.59
CA HIS A 71 -6.07 -11.60 7.51
C HIS A 71 -7.26 -12.57 7.53
N ASP A 72 -8.48 -12.06 7.65
CA ASP A 72 -9.70 -12.87 7.61
C ASP A 72 -9.84 -13.60 6.27
N GLY A 73 -9.50 -12.94 5.16
CA GLY A 73 -9.55 -13.52 3.82
C GLY A 73 -8.51 -14.63 3.55
N LEU A 74 -7.43 -14.68 4.34
CA LEU A 74 -6.49 -15.82 4.28
C LEU A 74 -7.18 -17.11 4.74
N GLU A 75 -8.15 -17.02 5.65
CA GLU A 75 -8.92 -18.16 6.15
C GLU A 75 -10.24 -18.36 5.38
N ASP A 76 -10.90 -17.28 4.95
CA ASP A 76 -12.19 -17.31 4.25
C ASP A 76 -12.11 -16.80 2.81
N ILE A 77 -12.46 -17.66 1.84
CA ILE A 77 -12.46 -17.30 0.42
C ILE A 77 -13.50 -16.24 0.05
N GLN A 78 -14.64 -16.18 0.76
CA GLN A 78 -15.67 -15.17 0.48
C GLN A 78 -15.17 -13.78 0.87
N VAL A 79 -14.51 -13.66 2.03
CA VAL A 79 -13.88 -12.40 2.46
C VAL A 79 -12.76 -11.98 1.49
N MET A 80 -12.00 -12.94 0.96
CA MET A 80 -10.98 -12.68 -0.07
C MET A 80 -11.59 -12.16 -1.37
N ASN A 81 -12.75 -12.68 -1.78
CA ASN A 81 -13.46 -12.17 -2.96
C ASN A 81 -13.97 -10.74 -2.73
N ASP A 82 -14.49 -10.44 -1.53
CA ASP A 82 -14.93 -9.09 -1.17
C ASP A 82 -13.76 -8.09 -1.12
N LEU A 83 -12.53 -8.56 -0.91
CA LEU A 83 -11.33 -7.70 -0.95
C LEU A 83 -11.11 -7.08 -2.33
N GLN A 84 -11.71 -7.64 -3.39
CA GLN A 84 -11.68 -7.05 -4.73
C GLN A 84 -12.20 -5.61 -4.75
N GLU A 85 -13.18 -5.27 -3.90
CA GLU A 85 -13.72 -3.91 -3.77
C GLU A 85 -12.65 -2.90 -3.31
N GLU A 86 -11.63 -3.37 -2.60
CA GLU A 86 -10.52 -2.56 -2.08
C GLU A 86 -9.36 -2.44 -3.07
N LYS A 87 -9.46 -3.01 -4.27
CA LYS A 87 -8.40 -3.04 -5.29
C LYS A 87 -7.66 -1.71 -5.45
N GLN A 88 -8.39 -0.63 -5.69
CA GLN A 88 -7.80 0.70 -5.90
C GLN A 88 -7.04 1.19 -4.66
N PHE A 89 -7.52 0.82 -3.48
CA PHE A 89 -6.88 1.16 -2.20
C PHE A 89 -5.57 0.39 -2.02
N LEU A 90 -5.54 -0.90 -2.36
CA LEU A 90 -4.33 -1.72 -2.35
C LEU A 90 -3.29 -1.18 -3.34
N GLU A 91 -3.70 -0.83 -4.57
CA GLU A 91 -2.82 -0.21 -5.56
C GLU A 91 -2.21 1.10 -5.04
N LYS A 92 -3.01 1.94 -4.37
CA LYS A 92 -2.53 3.18 -3.77
C LYS A 92 -1.49 2.94 -2.68
N ALA A 93 -1.68 1.94 -1.83
CA ALA A 93 -0.71 1.60 -0.80
C ALA A 93 0.62 1.10 -1.40
N LEU A 94 0.55 0.23 -2.40
CA LEU A 94 1.71 -0.30 -3.12
C LEU A 94 2.53 0.81 -3.81
N THR A 95 1.86 1.63 -4.61
CA THR A 95 2.48 2.77 -5.31
C THR A 95 3.02 3.83 -4.35
N CYS A 96 2.38 4.04 -3.20
CA CYS A 96 2.90 4.92 -2.17
C CYS A 96 4.24 4.39 -1.62
N TYR A 97 4.32 3.08 -1.35
CA TYR A 97 5.55 2.48 -0.85
C TYR A 97 6.67 2.54 -1.91
N GLU A 98 6.39 2.12 -3.14
CA GLU A 98 7.30 2.21 -4.29
C GLU A 98 7.84 3.63 -4.47
N SER A 99 6.97 4.64 -4.44
CA SER A 99 7.37 6.03 -4.60
C SER A 99 8.30 6.51 -3.48
N ASP A 100 8.07 6.09 -2.23
CA ASP A 100 8.93 6.50 -1.11
C ASP A 100 10.26 5.79 -1.10
N ILE A 101 10.32 4.53 -1.56
CA ILE A 101 11.58 3.83 -1.79
C ILE A 101 12.42 4.60 -2.80
N HIS A 102 11.86 4.94 -3.97
CA HIS A 102 12.57 5.73 -4.97
C HIS A 102 13.01 7.09 -4.43
N LYS A 103 12.16 7.81 -3.71
CA LYS A 103 12.56 9.09 -3.10
C LYS A 103 13.70 8.93 -2.10
N ALA A 104 13.66 7.89 -1.28
CA ALA A 104 14.74 7.61 -0.34
C ALA A 104 16.06 7.28 -1.06
N GLU A 105 16.01 6.50 -2.14
CA GLU A 105 17.20 6.13 -2.94
C GLU A 105 17.76 7.31 -3.74
N ASP A 106 16.90 8.06 -4.44
CA ASP A 106 17.29 9.09 -5.39
C ASP A 106 17.77 10.36 -4.68
N THR A 107 17.18 10.68 -3.52
CA THR A 107 17.46 11.95 -2.81
C THR A 107 18.29 11.76 -1.55
N GLY A 108 18.30 10.57 -0.95
CA GLY A 108 18.91 10.34 0.37
C GLY A 108 18.27 11.16 1.50
N HIS A 109 17.10 11.76 1.27
CA HIS A 109 16.49 12.67 2.24
C HIS A 109 16.06 11.90 3.50
N GLU A 110 16.54 12.38 4.66
CA GLU A 110 16.39 11.72 5.97
C GLU A 110 14.96 11.26 6.27
N TYR A 111 13.96 12.12 6.03
CA TYR A 111 12.55 11.76 6.20
C TYR A 111 12.16 10.46 5.46
N PHE A 112 12.48 10.34 4.16
CA PHE A 112 12.09 9.16 3.38
C PHE A 112 12.91 7.93 3.76
N VAL A 113 14.21 8.11 4.03
CA VAL A 113 15.09 7.03 4.51
C VAL A 113 14.56 6.47 5.84
N ASN A 114 14.21 7.32 6.80
CA ASN A 114 13.64 6.91 8.08
C ASN A 114 12.25 6.29 7.94
N LEU A 115 11.43 6.80 7.01
CA LEU A 115 10.09 6.28 6.76
C LEU A 115 10.13 4.87 6.14
N VAL A 116 11.03 4.63 5.19
CA VAL A 116 11.21 3.33 4.51
C VAL A 116 11.96 2.34 5.39
N GLY A 117 12.97 2.79 6.13
CA GLY A 117 13.77 1.97 7.04
C GLY A 117 14.90 1.21 6.33
N ASP A 118 14.85 -0.12 6.34
CA ASP A 118 15.89 -0.98 5.75
C ASP A 118 15.89 -0.87 4.22
N MET A 119 16.78 -0.01 3.70
CA MET A 119 16.87 0.29 2.27
C MET A 119 17.31 -0.90 1.42
N LEU A 120 18.07 -1.86 1.96
CA LEU A 120 18.48 -3.05 1.20
C LEU A 120 17.26 -3.95 0.94
N ARG A 121 16.48 -4.22 2.00
CA ARG A 121 15.22 -4.99 1.87
C ARG A 121 14.18 -4.24 1.04
N ALA A 122 14.07 -2.94 1.22
CA ALA A 122 13.11 -2.13 0.48
C ALA A 122 13.38 -2.13 -1.03
N ARG A 123 14.65 -2.18 -1.45
CA ARG A 123 15.01 -2.35 -2.86
C ARG A 123 14.54 -3.69 -3.42
N GLU A 124 14.66 -4.76 -2.65
CA GLU A 124 14.18 -6.09 -3.05
C GLU A 124 12.64 -6.11 -3.19
N ASP A 125 11.94 -5.37 -2.32
CA ASP A 125 10.48 -5.24 -2.37
C ASP A 125 9.98 -4.62 -3.68
N LEU A 126 10.74 -3.75 -4.36
CA LEU A 126 10.31 -3.11 -5.61
C LEU A 126 9.87 -4.14 -6.67
N ARG A 127 10.60 -5.26 -6.77
CA ARG A 127 10.23 -6.34 -7.69
C ARG A 127 8.90 -6.97 -7.29
N THR A 128 8.72 -7.24 -6.00
CA THR A 128 7.50 -7.85 -5.45
C THR A 128 6.30 -6.91 -5.57
N ILE A 129 6.49 -5.60 -5.34
CA ILE A 129 5.46 -4.57 -5.52
C ILE A 129 4.98 -4.53 -6.96
N ARG A 130 5.90 -4.58 -7.93
CA ARG A 130 5.54 -4.61 -9.35
C ARG A 130 4.67 -5.82 -9.69
N THR A 131 5.06 -7.01 -9.23
CA THR A 131 4.26 -8.23 -9.41
C THR A 131 2.89 -8.11 -8.74
N ALA A 132 2.83 -7.56 -7.52
CA ALA A 132 1.57 -7.35 -6.82
C ALA A 132 0.63 -6.40 -7.60
N LEU A 133 1.15 -5.29 -8.12
CA LEU A 133 0.39 -4.35 -8.95
C LEU A 133 -0.17 -5.00 -10.21
N GLU A 134 0.64 -5.82 -10.90
CA GLU A 134 0.21 -6.57 -12.09
C GLU A 134 -0.91 -7.56 -11.75
N LYS A 135 -0.79 -8.32 -10.65
CA LYS A 135 -1.79 -9.30 -10.23
C LYS A 135 -3.11 -8.65 -9.78
N ILE A 136 -3.03 -7.61 -8.96
CA ILE A 136 -4.20 -6.86 -8.45
C ILE A 136 -4.99 -6.23 -9.60
N ARG A 137 -4.33 -5.79 -10.67
CA ARG A 137 -4.98 -5.14 -11.80
C ARG A 137 -5.78 -6.08 -12.70
N ASN A 138 -5.47 -7.37 -12.69
CA ASN A 138 -5.92 -8.30 -13.72
C ASN A 138 -6.95 -9.32 -13.23
N PHE A 139 -7.64 -9.92 -14.20
CA PHE A 139 -8.58 -11.03 -14.02
C PHE A 139 -8.16 -12.20 -14.93
N SER A 140 -8.60 -13.41 -14.63
CA SER A 140 -8.46 -14.55 -15.52
C SER A 140 -9.10 -14.25 -16.87
N GLU A 141 -8.49 -14.78 -17.94
CA GLU A 141 -9.04 -14.70 -19.30
C GLU A 141 -10.40 -15.42 -19.43
#